data_AF-A0A976CQ24-F1
#
_entry.id   AF-A0A976CQ24-F1
#
_cell.length_a   1.000
_cell.length_b   1.000
_cell.length_c   1.000
_cell.angle_alpha   90.00
_cell.angle_beta   90.00
_cell.angle_gamma   90.00
#
_symmetry.space_group_name_H-M   'P 1'
#
loop_
_entity.id
_entity.type
_entity.pdbx_description
1 polymer ?
#
loop_
_entity_poly.entity_id
_entity_poly.type
_entity_poly.pdbx_seq_one_letter_code
_entity_poly.pdbx_strand_id
1 'polypeptide(L)'
;MYFFRKQIVILFVVVACCTLTISCSGDNRTVQCTKLTEIVTKGNALIDIKNGSYDAATSKNLAKDLNQTAKQIEALRITDATLKEIQGPSVKSFREMGQGLGDIGKALEAANRASTSIEGREQIKTAQADIIRAGQQANRAADNQDALTRKLINYCKSDR
;
A
#
# COMPACT_ATOMS: atom_id res chain seq x y z
N MET A 1 -29.57 34.70 -51.86
CA MET A 1 -28.94 36.04 -51.99
C MET A 1 -28.86 36.66 -50.60
N TYR A 2 -27.65 37.09 -50.23
CA TYR A 2 -27.19 37.92 -49.11
C TYR A 2 -28.28 38.81 -48.48
N PHE A 3 -28.42 38.95 -47.17
CA PHE A 3 -27.61 39.77 -46.25
C PHE A 3 -28.26 39.52 -44.87
N PHE A 4 -27.56 39.17 -43.78
CA PHE A 4 -26.86 40.12 -42.92
C PHE A 4 -25.93 39.34 -42.00
N ARG A 5 -24.62 39.49 -42.26
CA ARG A 5 -23.55 39.24 -41.30
C ARG A 5 -23.08 40.60 -40.78
N LYS A 6 -22.76 40.64 -39.47
CA LYS A 6 -21.87 41.54 -38.72
C LYS A 6 -22.53 42.53 -37.73
N GLN A 7 -21.87 42.56 -36.57
CA GLN A 7 -21.89 43.50 -35.44
C GLN A 7 -22.97 43.19 -34.39
N ILE A 8 -22.70 43.07 -33.09
CA ILE A 8 -21.69 43.72 -32.25
C ILE A 8 -21.15 42.73 -31.20
N VAL A 9 -19.83 42.63 -31.17
CA VAL A 9 -19.02 42.03 -30.10
C VAL A 9 -18.89 43.06 -28.98
N ILE A 10 -18.90 42.61 -27.72
CA ILE A 10 -18.61 43.33 -26.46
C ILE A 10 -19.82 43.98 -25.75
N LEU A 11 -20.24 43.35 -24.64
CA LEU A 11 -20.52 44.07 -23.41
C LEU A 11 -19.90 43.30 -22.23
N PHE A 12 -18.73 43.78 -21.80
CA PHE A 12 -18.17 43.49 -20.49
C PHE A 12 -19.06 44.16 -19.44
N VAL A 13 -19.66 43.39 -18.53
CA VAL A 13 -20.07 43.91 -17.22
C VAL A 13 -19.41 43.07 -16.15
N VAL A 14 -18.37 43.70 -15.60
CA VAL A 14 -17.72 43.38 -14.34
C VAL A 14 -18.78 43.42 -13.24
N VAL A 15 -19.06 42.28 -12.61
CA VAL A 15 -19.56 42.25 -11.23
C VAL A 15 -18.42 41.70 -10.39
N ALA A 16 -17.77 42.64 -9.73
CA ALA A 16 -16.68 42.43 -8.81
C ALA A 16 -17.19 41.91 -7.46
N CYS A 17 -16.28 41.19 -6.79
CA CYS A 17 -16.06 41.22 -5.36
C CYS A 17 -17.17 40.73 -4.42
N CYS A 18 -16.97 39.51 -3.92
CA CYS A 18 -16.82 39.17 -2.50
C CYS A 18 -17.59 37.92 -2.10
N THR A 19 -16.99 36.76 -2.38
CA THR A 19 -16.94 35.65 -1.42
C THR A 19 -15.49 35.17 -1.29
N LEU A 20 -14.70 35.98 -0.58
CA LEU A 20 -13.56 35.51 0.22
C LEU A 20 -14.14 34.46 1.18
N THR A 21 -13.66 33.23 1.32
CA THR A 21 -12.27 32.83 1.55
C THR A 21 -12.02 31.41 1.00
N ILE A 22 -11.33 31.27 -0.13
CA ILE A 22 -10.59 30.03 -0.39
C ILE A 22 -9.21 30.27 0.22
N SER A 23 -9.06 29.91 1.49
CA SER A 23 -7.75 29.73 2.10
C SER A 23 -7.06 28.57 1.37
N CYS A 24 -6.34 28.88 0.30
CA CYS A 24 -5.40 27.96 -0.34
C CYS A 24 -4.16 27.80 0.56
N SER A 25 -4.37 27.08 1.66
CA SER A 25 -3.32 26.48 2.49
C SER A 25 -3.63 25.00 2.82
N GLY A 26 -4.79 24.48 2.39
CA GLY A 26 -5.31 23.15 2.73
C GLY A 26 -4.92 22.00 1.79
N ASP A 27 -4.21 22.27 0.69
CA ASP A 27 -4.02 21.30 -0.40
C ASP A 27 -2.91 20.26 -0.18
N ASN A 28 -2.11 20.38 0.87
CA ASN A 28 -0.95 19.49 1.01
C ASN A 28 -1.25 18.25 1.87
N ARG A 29 -1.81 18.43 3.07
CA ARG A 29 -2.07 17.33 3.99
C ARG A 29 -3.20 16.42 3.50
N THR A 30 -4.35 16.98 3.10
CA THR A 30 -5.51 16.19 2.67
C THR A 30 -5.18 15.33 1.45
N VAL A 31 -4.48 15.89 0.46
CA VAL A 31 -4.04 15.16 -0.73
C VAL A 31 -3.02 14.06 -0.38
N GLN A 32 -2.06 14.33 0.51
CA GLN A 32 -1.11 13.32 0.99
C GLN A 32 -1.82 12.20 1.77
N CYS A 33 -2.80 12.55 2.61
CA CYS A 33 -3.66 11.62 3.33
C CYS A 33 -4.41 10.69 2.36
N THR A 34 -5.05 11.25 1.33
CA THR A 34 -5.78 10.45 0.33
C THR A 34 -4.84 9.48 -0.38
N LYS A 35 -3.69 9.96 -0.88
CA LYS A 35 -2.74 9.12 -1.63
C LYS A 35 -2.16 8.00 -0.77
N LEU A 36 -1.70 8.32 0.45
CA LEU A 36 -1.08 7.34 1.34
C LEU A 36 -2.11 6.30 1.79
N THR A 37 -3.32 6.74 2.18
CA THR A 37 -4.41 5.83 2.59
C THR A 37 -4.82 4.91 1.45
N GLU A 38 -4.94 5.42 0.22
CA GLU A 38 -5.33 4.61 -0.94
C GLU A 38 -4.33 3.47 -1.19
N ILE A 39 -3.02 3.76 -1.20
CA ILE A 39 -1.99 2.75 -1.43
C ILE A 39 -1.94 1.75 -0.27
N VAL A 40 -2.00 2.21 0.97
CA VAL A 40 -2.01 1.34 2.16
C VAL A 40 -3.22 0.42 2.17
N THR A 41 -4.42 0.94 1.92
CA THR A 41 -5.65 0.13 1.88
C THR A 41 -5.62 -0.90 0.75
N LYS A 42 -5.15 -0.51 -0.46
CA LYS A 42 -4.95 -1.45 -1.56
C LYS A 42 -3.94 -2.54 -1.19
N GLY A 43 -2.86 -2.16 -0.53
CA GLY A 43 -1.84 -3.08 -0.02
C GLY A 43 -2.37 -4.09 0.97
N ASN A 44 -3.13 -3.64 1.97
CA ASN A 44 -3.73 -4.52 2.99
C ASN A 44 -4.76 -5.48 2.35
N ALA A 45 -5.55 -5.02 1.38
CA ALA A 45 -6.52 -5.87 0.70
C ALA A 45 -5.89 -7.06 -0.05
N LEU A 46 -4.63 -6.96 -0.47
CA LEU A 46 -3.92 -8.09 -1.10
C LEU A 46 -3.78 -9.30 -0.16
N ILE A 47 -3.74 -9.04 1.16
CA ILE A 47 -3.60 -10.08 2.19
C ILE A 47 -4.96 -10.76 2.41
N ASP A 48 -6.04 -9.98 2.44
CA ASP A 48 -7.42 -10.47 2.68
C ASP A 48 -7.97 -11.30 1.51
N ILE A 49 -7.54 -11.03 0.27
CA ILE A 49 -8.05 -11.70 -0.93
C ILE A 49 -7.58 -13.16 -1.04
N LYS A 50 -6.43 -13.52 -0.44
CA LYS A 50 -5.78 -14.83 -0.64
C LYS A 50 -6.14 -15.90 0.41
N ASN A 51 -7.35 -15.83 0.97
CA ASN A 51 -7.89 -16.76 1.97
C ASN A 51 -7.69 -18.25 1.63
N GLY A 52 -6.74 -18.90 2.32
CA GLY A 52 -6.75 -20.34 2.57
C GLY A 52 -5.93 -21.25 1.65
N SER A 53 -5.33 -20.75 0.56
CA SER A 53 -4.41 -21.56 -0.26
C SER A 53 -3.15 -20.77 -0.61
N TYR A 54 -2.10 -21.00 0.17
CA TYR A 54 -0.77 -20.46 -0.08
C TYR A 54 0.13 -21.58 -0.59
N ASP A 55 0.13 -21.80 -1.90
CA ASP A 55 1.18 -22.54 -2.55
C ASP A 55 2.42 -21.66 -2.76
N ALA A 56 3.53 -22.29 -3.14
CA ALA A 56 4.80 -21.61 -3.38
C ALA A 56 4.68 -20.40 -4.33
N ALA A 57 3.97 -20.56 -5.45
CA ALA A 57 3.84 -19.53 -6.47
C ALA A 57 2.99 -18.36 -5.94
N THR A 58 1.90 -18.67 -5.24
CA THR A 58 0.97 -17.72 -4.66
C THR A 58 1.63 -16.87 -3.59
N SER A 59 2.41 -17.50 -2.69
CA SER A 59 3.21 -16.80 -1.67
C SER A 59 4.27 -15.88 -2.30
N LYS A 60 4.98 -16.34 -3.33
CA LYS A 60 5.97 -15.51 -4.05
C LYS A 60 5.34 -14.35 -4.80
N ASN A 61 4.18 -14.55 -5.42
CA ASN A 61 3.47 -13.48 -6.10
C ASN A 61 2.97 -12.43 -5.10
N LEU A 62 2.38 -12.87 -3.98
CA LEU A 62 1.98 -11.93 -2.93
C LEU A 62 3.18 -11.17 -2.36
N ALA A 63 4.33 -11.83 -2.17
CA ALA A 63 5.57 -11.18 -1.77
C ALA A 63 6.01 -10.07 -2.74
N LYS A 64 5.88 -10.31 -4.04
CA LYS A 64 6.17 -9.31 -5.07
C LYS A 64 5.20 -8.13 -4.99
N ASP A 65 3.91 -8.39 -4.85
CA ASP A 65 2.87 -7.37 -4.79
C ASP A 65 3.04 -6.47 -3.55
N LEU A 66 3.35 -7.04 -2.39
CA LEU A 66 3.62 -6.29 -1.16
C LEU A 66 4.89 -5.44 -1.26
N ASN A 67 5.95 -5.97 -1.89
CA ASN A 67 7.16 -5.18 -2.18
C ASN A 67 6.87 -4.05 -3.16
N GLN A 68 5.95 -4.23 -4.10
CA GLN A 68 5.52 -3.17 -5.01
C GLN A 68 4.73 -2.10 -4.26
N THR A 69 3.83 -2.47 -3.35
CA THR A 69 3.16 -1.52 -2.44
C THR A 69 4.17 -0.71 -1.65
N ALA A 70 5.19 -1.34 -1.07
CA ALA A 70 6.25 -0.63 -0.34
C ALA A 70 6.96 0.41 -1.21
N LYS A 71 7.30 0.07 -2.47
CA LYS A 71 7.90 1.01 -3.42
C LYS A 71 6.96 2.17 -3.77
N GLN A 72 5.67 1.89 -3.94
CA GLN A 72 4.67 2.93 -4.21
C GLN A 72 4.54 3.91 -3.05
N ILE A 73 4.54 3.40 -1.80
CA ILE A 73 4.53 4.23 -0.60
C ILE A 73 5.82 5.07 -0.51
N GLU A 74 6.99 4.45 -0.71
CA GLU A 74 8.29 5.14 -0.65
C GLU A 74 8.43 6.25 -1.70
N ALA A 75 7.84 6.06 -2.88
CA ALA A 75 7.84 7.05 -3.95
C ALA A 75 6.93 8.26 -3.69
N LEU A 76 6.03 8.20 -2.71
CA LEU A 76 5.20 9.36 -2.35
C LEU A 76 6.06 10.47 -1.74
N ARG A 77 5.95 11.67 -2.32
CA ARG A 77 6.50 12.88 -1.71
C ARG A 77 5.58 13.34 -0.58
N ILE A 78 5.89 12.88 0.64
CA ILE A 78 5.22 13.29 1.87
C ILE A 78 6.03 14.40 2.52
N THR A 79 5.41 15.56 2.74
CA THR A 79 6.03 16.69 3.44
C THR A 79 5.41 16.94 4.80
N ASP A 80 4.21 16.41 5.04
CA ASP A 80 3.59 16.45 6.35
C ASP A 80 4.39 15.57 7.32
N ALA A 81 4.74 16.11 8.49
CA ALA A 81 5.63 15.45 9.44
C ALA A 81 5.01 14.16 10.00
N THR A 82 3.73 14.20 10.37
CA THR A 82 3.03 13.04 10.95
C THR A 82 2.82 11.95 9.90
N LEU A 83 2.48 12.31 8.66
CA LEU A 83 2.39 11.34 7.57
C LEU A 83 3.76 10.73 7.25
N LYS A 84 4.85 11.50 7.36
CA LYS A 84 6.21 11.00 7.12
C LYS A 84 6.65 9.98 8.18
N GLU A 85 6.28 10.21 9.44
CA GLU A 85 6.46 9.25 10.53
C GLU A 85 5.71 7.93 10.31
N ILE A 86 4.61 7.95 9.55
CA ILE A 86 3.84 6.75 9.21
C ILE A 86 4.41 6.07 7.95
N GLN A 87 4.83 6.86 6.97
CA GLN A 87 5.31 6.40 5.66
C GLN A 87 6.48 5.41 5.80
N GLY A 88 7.56 5.81 6.49
CA GLY A 88 8.77 5.00 6.61
C GLY A 88 8.50 3.62 7.25
N PRO A 89 7.86 3.57 8.43
CA PRO A 89 7.45 2.32 9.05
C PRO A 89 6.50 1.49 8.17
N SER A 90 5.59 2.10 7.41
CA SER A 90 4.70 1.36 6.51
C SER A 90 5.48 0.70 5.36
N VAL A 91 6.44 1.41 4.76
CA VAL A 91 7.36 0.83 3.76
C VAL A 91 8.08 -0.39 4.33
N LYS A 92 8.58 -0.26 5.57
CA LYS A 92 9.27 -1.35 6.26
C LYS A 92 8.35 -2.55 6.48
N SER A 93 7.14 -2.33 7.03
CA SER A 93 6.18 -3.41 7.26
C SER A 93 5.80 -4.15 5.97
N PHE A 94 5.50 -3.45 4.88
CA PHE A 94 5.20 -4.09 3.60
C PHE A 94 6.38 -4.89 3.03
N ARG A 95 7.61 -4.39 3.17
CA ARG A 95 8.82 -5.14 2.78
C ARG A 95 9.03 -6.38 3.64
N GLU A 96 8.85 -6.28 4.95
CA GLU A 96 9.01 -7.40 5.88
C GLU A 96 7.95 -8.48 5.68
N MET A 97 6.69 -8.09 5.43
CA MET A 97 5.64 -9.02 5.01
C MET A 97 6.02 -9.70 3.68
N GLY A 98 6.47 -8.92 2.70
CA GLY A 98 6.92 -9.45 1.41
C GLY A 98 8.08 -10.44 1.55
N GLN A 99 9.06 -10.14 2.41
CA GLN A 99 10.17 -11.05 2.69
C GLN A 99 9.69 -12.36 3.32
N GLY A 100 8.87 -12.28 4.38
CA GLY A 100 8.35 -13.46 5.06
C GLY A 100 7.56 -14.37 4.11
N LEU A 101 6.68 -13.81 3.28
CA LEU A 101 5.94 -14.57 2.29
C LEU A 101 6.81 -15.15 1.17
N GLY A 102 7.86 -14.43 0.77
CA GLY A 102 8.85 -14.94 -0.17
C GLY A 102 9.61 -16.14 0.37
N ASP A 103 9.97 -16.11 1.66
CA ASP A 103 10.67 -17.20 2.34
C ASP A 103 9.75 -18.40 2.58
N ILE A 104 8.48 -18.19 2.93
CA ILE A 104 7.44 -19.25 2.93
C ILE A 104 7.38 -19.91 1.56
N GLY A 105 7.32 -19.12 0.48
CA GLY A 105 7.27 -19.64 -0.88
C GLY A 105 8.48 -20.51 -1.22
N LYS A 106 9.70 -20.12 -0.83
CA LYS A 106 10.91 -20.92 -1.03
C LYS A 106 10.87 -22.23 -0.24
N ALA A 107 10.44 -22.17 1.03
CA ALA A 107 10.36 -23.35 1.88
C ALA A 107 9.33 -24.36 1.36
N LEU A 108 8.17 -23.89 0.89
CA LEU A 108 7.16 -24.73 0.23
C LEU A 108 7.71 -25.41 -1.02
N GLU A 109 8.49 -24.73 -1.85
CA GLU A 109 9.12 -25.38 -3.01
C GLU A 109 10.17 -26.40 -2.63
N ALA A 110 10.95 -26.14 -1.58
CA ALA A 110 11.92 -27.11 -1.07
C ALA A 110 11.21 -28.38 -0.59
N ALA A 111 10.14 -28.22 0.20
CA ALA A 111 9.31 -29.35 0.65
C ALA A 111 8.70 -30.13 -0.52
N ASN A 112 8.19 -29.45 -1.56
CA ASN A 112 7.60 -30.10 -2.73
C ASN A 112 8.61 -30.87 -3.59
N ARG A 113 9.91 -30.56 -3.49
CA ARG A 113 10.98 -31.25 -4.22
C ARG A 113 11.65 -32.36 -3.42
N ALA A 114 11.35 -32.47 -2.13
CA ALA A 114 11.97 -33.45 -1.25
C ALA A 114 11.57 -34.89 -1.65
N SER A 115 12.53 -35.81 -1.57
CA SER A 115 12.28 -37.24 -1.82
C SER A 115 11.59 -37.90 -0.62
N THR A 116 11.16 -39.16 -0.77
CA THR A 116 10.58 -39.94 0.35
C THR A 116 11.65 -40.61 1.25
N SER A 117 12.94 -40.34 1.00
CA SER A 117 14.05 -40.89 1.79
C SER A 117 14.11 -40.26 3.19
N ILE A 118 15.02 -40.76 4.03
CA ILE A 118 15.25 -40.18 5.37
C ILE A 118 15.70 -38.72 5.22
N GLU A 119 16.63 -38.45 4.30
CA GLU A 119 17.12 -37.10 4.01
C GLU A 119 16.01 -36.19 3.50
N GLY A 120 15.14 -36.70 2.61
CA GLY A 120 13.98 -35.95 2.13
C GLY A 120 12.98 -35.61 3.24
N ARG A 121 12.76 -36.52 4.20
CA ARG A 121 11.92 -36.24 5.38
C ARG A 121 12.53 -35.18 6.29
N GLU A 122 13.85 -35.17 6.45
CA GLU A 122 14.53 -34.09 7.18
C GLU A 122 14.41 -32.74 6.46
N GLN A 123 14.52 -32.71 5.13
CA GLN A 123 14.27 -31.50 4.33
C GLN A 123 12.85 -30.95 4.54
N ILE A 124 11.84 -31.83 4.59
CA ILE A 124 10.44 -31.44 4.88
C ILE A 124 10.32 -30.83 6.28
N LYS A 125 10.96 -31.41 7.30
CA LYS A 125 10.95 -30.85 8.67
C LYS A 125 11.61 -29.47 8.72
N THR A 126 12.75 -29.30 8.06
CA THR A 126 13.42 -28.00 7.95
C THR A 126 12.51 -26.97 7.27
N ALA A 127 11.89 -27.34 6.14
CA ALA A 127 10.94 -26.47 5.45
C ALA A 127 9.75 -26.08 6.34
N GLN A 128 9.21 -27.01 7.13
CA GLN A 128 8.14 -26.71 8.08
C GLN A 128 8.58 -25.68 9.14
N ALA A 129 9.78 -25.84 9.71
CA ALA A 129 10.33 -24.89 10.67
C ALA A 129 10.54 -23.49 10.05
N ASP A 130 11.02 -23.45 8.80
CA ASP A 130 11.21 -22.21 8.05
C ASP A 130 9.90 -21.50 7.75
N ILE A 131 8.85 -22.24 7.36
CA ILE A 131 7.50 -21.70 7.15
C ILE A 131 6.98 -21.05 8.43
N ILE A 132 7.10 -21.73 9.57
CA ILE A 132 6.64 -21.19 10.87
C ILE A 132 7.39 -19.91 11.21
N ARG A 133 8.73 -19.92 11.10
CA ARG A 133 9.57 -18.76 11.41
C ARG A 133 9.26 -17.57 10.51
N ALA A 134 9.16 -17.79 9.20
CA ALA A 134 8.84 -16.76 8.23
C ALA A 134 7.40 -16.23 8.38
N GLY A 135 6.45 -17.10 8.71
CA GLY A 135 5.07 -16.72 9.05
C GLY A 135 4.99 -15.84 10.28
N GLN A 136 5.72 -16.15 11.35
CA GLN A 136 5.80 -15.29 12.53
C GLN A 136 6.39 -13.92 12.21
N GLN A 137 7.40 -13.85 11.34
CA GLN A 137 7.94 -12.58 10.88
C GLN A 137 6.91 -11.76 10.10
N ALA A 138 6.23 -12.39 9.13
CA ALA A 138 5.20 -11.74 8.33
C ALA A 138 4.03 -11.22 9.20
N ASN A 139 3.57 -12.03 10.18
CA ASN A 139 2.50 -11.64 11.09
C ASN A 139 2.87 -10.43 11.95
N ARG A 140 4.09 -10.40 12.52
CA ARG A 140 4.56 -9.22 13.28
C ARG A 140 4.59 -7.96 12.42
N ALA A 141 5.00 -8.08 11.15
CA ALA A 141 5.01 -6.96 10.22
C ALA A 141 3.59 -6.49 9.86
N ALA A 142 2.64 -7.43 9.73
CA ALA A 142 1.22 -7.14 9.52
C ALA A 142 0.60 -6.43 10.73
N ASP A 143 0.85 -6.90 11.96
CA ASP A 143 0.37 -6.24 13.19
C ASP A 143 0.86 -4.79 13.29
N ASN A 144 2.13 -4.57 12.95
CA ASN A 144 2.71 -3.22 12.86
C ASN A 144 2.00 -2.39 11.78
N GLN A 145 1.73 -2.97 10.61
CA GLN A 145 1.02 -2.28 9.52
C GLN A 145 -0.41 -1.92 9.92
N ASP A 146 -1.10 -2.78 10.65
CA ASP A 146 -2.46 -2.51 11.16
C ASP A 146 -2.46 -1.35 12.16
N ALA A 147 -1.48 -1.30 13.07
CA ALA A 147 -1.32 -0.19 13.99
C ALA A 147 -1.04 1.13 13.25
N LEU A 148 -0.16 1.11 12.23
CA LEU A 148 0.14 2.27 11.39
C LEU A 148 -1.09 2.71 10.58
N THR A 149 -1.86 1.77 10.05
CA THR A 149 -3.09 2.03 9.30
C THR A 149 -4.13 2.72 10.18
N ARG A 150 -4.30 2.27 11.44
CA ARG A 150 -5.17 2.95 12.41
C ARG A 150 -4.68 4.37 12.71
N LYS A 151 -3.37 4.57 12.93
CA LYS A 151 -2.78 5.91 13.14
C LYS A 151 -3.05 6.82 11.92
N LEU A 152 -2.87 6.30 10.71
CA LEU A 152 -3.13 7.00 9.45
C LEU A 152 -4.59 7.42 9.33
N ILE A 153 -5.52 6.49 9.51
CA ILE A 153 -6.95 6.76 9.40
C ILE A 153 -7.39 7.81 10.42
N ASN A 154 -6.95 7.69 11.67
CA ASN A 154 -7.30 8.64 12.73
C ASN A 154 -6.74 10.04 12.43
N TYR A 155 -5.47 10.11 12.04
CA TYR A 155 -4.85 11.38 11.67
C TYR A 155 -5.56 12.01 10.46
N CYS A 156 -5.87 11.24 9.41
CA CYS A 156 -6.52 11.77 8.22
C CYS A 156 -8.02 12.10 8.41
N LYS A 157 -8.64 11.69 9.53
CA LYS A 157 -10.01 12.07 9.91
C LYS A 157 -10.08 13.31 10.80
N SER A 158 -9.01 13.70 11.50
CA SER A 158 -9.06 14.73 12.55
C SER A 158 -9.31 16.17 12.07
N ASP A 159 -9.43 16.40 10.77
CA ASP A 159 -9.55 17.73 10.13
C ASP A 159 -10.80 17.84 9.24
N ARG A 160 -11.75 16.90 9.36
CA ARG A 160 -13.07 16.98 8.73
C ARG A 160 -14.14 17.48 9.71
#